data_AF-A0A7J9G962-F1
#
_entry.id   AF-A0A7J9G962-F1
#
_cell.length_a   1.000
_cell.length_b   1.000
_cell.length_c   1.000
_cell.angle_alpha   90.00
_cell.angle_beta   90.00
_cell.angle_gamma   90.00
#
_symmetry.space_group_name_H-M   'P 1'
#
loop_
_entity.id
_entity.type
_entity.pdbx_description
1 polymer ?
#
loop_
_entity_poly.entity_id
_entity_poly.type
_entity_poly.pdbx_seq_one_letter_code
_entity_poly.pdbx_strand_id
1 'polypeptide(L)'
;MGMSLLKTLLSNISSFLNLSSFKDINSEPVQKYYQRAEEILKLLKPIILNAIVDSEIISDEVLDKAFEELGLSVEELREQFESWQPLRVKFTFIACRKLSM
;
A
#
# COMPACT_ATOMS: atom_id res chain seq x y z
N MET A 1 -14.27 -10.98 -16.70
CA MET A 1 -14.21 -10.64 -15.27
C MET A 1 -14.12 -9.13 -15.16
N GLY A 2 -14.96 -8.55 -14.32
CA GLY A 2 -15.45 -7.19 -14.54
C GLY A 2 -14.68 -6.13 -13.76
N MET A 3 -14.63 -4.93 -14.33
CA MET A 3 -14.72 -3.60 -13.69
C MET A 3 -14.69 -3.52 -12.13
N SER A 4 -15.37 -4.41 -11.39
CA SER A 4 -15.32 -4.50 -9.92
C SER A 4 -13.93 -4.82 -9.36
N LEU A 5 -13.17 -5.77 -9.93
CA LEU A 5 -11.84 -6.14 -9.42
C LEU A 5 -10.87 -4.94 -9.52
N LEU A 6 -10.82 -4.32 -10.70
CA LEU A 6 -9.98 -3.14 -10.94
C LEU A 6 -10.38 -1.95 -10.06
N LYS A 7 -11.68 -1.75 -9.81
CA LYS A 7 -12.18 -0.74 -8.86
C LYS A 7 -11.72 -1.03 -7.43
N THR A 8 -11.81 -2.28 -6.98
CA THR A 8 -11.32 -2.70 -5.65
C THR A 8 -9.81 -2.46 -5.52
N LEU A 9 -9.03 -2.89 -6.52
CA LEU A 9 -7.59 -2.67 -6.56
C LEU A 9 -7.25 -1.17 -6.51
N LEU A 10 -7.92 -0.35 -7.32
CA LEU A 10 -7.73 1.10 -7.34
C LEU A 10 -8.07 1.75 -5.99
N SER A 11 -9.11 1.26 -5.33
CA SER A 11 -9.50 1.69 -3.97
C SER A 11 -8.42 1.34 -2.96
N ASN A 12 -7.91 0.11 -2.98
CA ASN A 12 -6.84 -0.35 -2.08
C ASN A 12 -5.55 0.46 -2.27
N ILE A 13 -5.14 0.68 -3.52
CA ILE A 13 -3.98 1.52 -3.86
C ILE A 13 -4.18 2.95 -3.33
N SER A 14 -5.36 3.52 -3.54
CA SER A 14 -5.66 4.87 -3.06
C SER A 14 -5.63 4.97 -1.53
N SER A 15 -6.16 3.95 -0.84
CA SER A 15 -6.08 3.85 0.62
C SER A 15 -4.63 3.81 1.11
N PHE A 16 -3.79 2.97 0.49
CA PHE A 16 -2.37 2.89 0.82
C PHE A 16 -1.61 4.21 0.62
N LEU A 17 -1.82 4.87 -0.53
CA LEU A 17 -1.17 6.15 -0.85
C LEU A 17 -1.62 7.29 0.07
N ASN A 18 -2.79 7.17 0.70
CA ASN A 18 -3.32 8.13 1.65
C ASN A 18 -2.80 7.92 3.10
N LEU A 19 -1.96 6.91 3.34
CA LEU A 19 -1.31 6.70 4.63
C LEU A 19 -0.29 7.82 4.94
N SER A 20 -0.80 8.97 5.38
CA SER A 20 -0.04 10.18 5.69
C SER A 20 1.00 9.98 6.81
N SER A 21 0.78 9.01 7.69
CA SER A 21 1.56 8.78 8.93
C SER A 21 2.94 8.14 8.72
N PHE A 22 3.32 7.80 7.48
CA PHE A 22 4.57 7.10 7.19
C PHE A 22 5.71 8.02 6.74
N LYS A 23 5.41 9.30 6.41
CA LYS A 23 6.44 10.29 6.07
C LYS A 23 7.38 10.59 7.25
N ASP A 24 6.90 10.46 8.48
CA ASP A 24 7.64 10.72 9.72
C ASP A 24 8.23 9.46 10.37
N ILE A 25 8.50 8.40 9.60
CA ILE A 25 9.20 7.21 10.12
C ILE A 25 10.70 7.52 10.28
N ASN A 26 11.15 7.56 11.54
CA ASN A 26 12.57 7.72 11.89
C ASN A 26 13.43 6.46 11.63
N SER A 27 12.84 5.36 11.18
CA SER A 27 13.54 4.12 10.82
C SER A 27 13.82 4.09 9.32
N GLU A 28 15.07 4.37 8.96
CA GLU A 28 15.57 4.42 7.57
C GLU A 28 15.15 3.20 6.70
N PRO A 29 15.19 1.93 7.15
CA PRO A 29 14.79 0.81 6.30
C PRO A 29 13.28 0.78 6.04
N VAL A 30 12.45 0.99 7.06
CA VAL A 30 10.98 0.96 6.93
C VAL A 30 10.50 2.08 6.01
N GLN A 31 11.09 3.26 6.14
CA GLN A 31 10.79 4.41 5.28
C GLN A 31 11.18 4.13 3.82
N LYS A 32 12.35 3.54 3.56
CA LYS A 32 12.79 3.17 2.20
C LYS A 32 11.86 2.16 1.54
N TYR A 33 11.41 1.15 2.28
CA TYR A 33 10.44 0.18 1.75
C TYR A 33 9.09 0.82 1.44
N TYR A 34 8.59 1.69 2.34
CA TYR A 34 7.36 2.44 2.10
C TYR A 34 7.46 3.31 0.86
N GLN A 35 8.52 4.13 0.75
CA GLN A 35 8.75 5.03 -0.39
C GLN A 35 8.80 4.26 -1.71
N ARG A 36 9.52 3.13 -1.75
CA ARG A 36 9.61 2.30 -2.95
C ARG A 36 8.26 1.74 -3.36
N ALA A 37 7.45 1.26 -2.40
CA ALA A 37 6.10 0.79 -2.69
C ALA A 37 5.19 1.95 -3.16
N GLU A 38 5.29 3.11 -2.51
CA GLU A 38 4.56 4.33 -2.87
C GLU A 38 4.87 4.76 -4.32
N GLU A 39 6.15 4.78 -4.72
CA GLU A 39 6.59 5.10 -6.08
C GLU A 39 6.02 4.13 -7.11
N ILE A 40 6.11 2.82 -6.86
CA ILE A 40 5.58 1.79 -7.77
C ILE A 40 4.06 1.93 -7.92
N LEU A 41 3.34 2.11 -6.81
CA LEU A 41 1.88 2.21 -6.83
C LEU A 41 1.38 3.52 -7.45
N LYS A 42 2.15 4.62 -7.33
CA LYS A 42 1.88 5.87 -8.05
C LYS A 42 1.97 5.71 -9.56
N LEU A 43 2.90 4.88 -10.05
CA LEU A 43 3.04 4.58 -11.48
C LEU A 43 1.93 3.62 -11.97
N LEU A 44 1.55 2.64 -11.15
CA LEU A 44 0.51 1.67 -11.51
C LEU A 44 -0.90 2.26 -11.50
N LYS A 45 -1.20 3.18 -10.57
CA LYS A 45 -2.54 3.79 -10.42
C LYS A 45 -3.11 4.37 -11.72
N PRO A 46 -2.42 5.24 -12.48
CA PRO A 46 -2.95 5.78 -13.74
C PRO A 46 -3.10 4.72 -14.83
N ILE A 47 -2.25 3.68 -14.86
CA ILE A 47 -2.36 2.58 -15.83
C ILE A 47 -3.67 1.81 -15.61
N ILE A 48 -3.97 1.49 -14.35
CA ILE A 48 -5.22 0.81 -13.97
C ILE A 48 -6.44 1.70 -14.24
N LEU A 49 -6.31 3.01 -14.01
CA LEU A 49 -7.39 3.96 -14.29
C LEU A 49 -7.72 4.03 -15.79
N ASN A 50 -6.71 4.10 -16.65
CA ASN A 50 -6.90 4.07 -18.11
C ASN A 50 -7.53 2.74 -18.54
N ALA A 51 -7.07 1.62 -17.97
CA ALA A 51 -7.63 0.31 -18.24
C ALA A 51 -9.13 0.20 -17.90
N ILE A 52 -9.59 0.87 -16.84
CA ILE A 52 -11.00 0.95 -16.47
C ILE A 52 -11.81 1.80 -17.47
N VAL A 53 -11.24 2.91 -17.94
CA VAL A 53 -11.92 3.87 -18.82
C VAL A 53 -12.05 3.34 -20.25
N ASP A 54 -11.05 2.64 -20.75
CA ASP A 54 -11.00 2.21 -22.15
C ASP A 54 -11.87 0.97 -22.46
N SER A 55 -12.44 0.31 -21.44
CA SER A 55 -13.53 -0.70 -21.39
C SER A 55 -13.68 -1.77 -22.50
N GLU A 56 -12.85 -1.83 -23.53
CA GLU A 56 -12.70 -2.94 -24.48
C GLU A 56 -11.57 -3.89 -24.05
N ILE A 57 -11.14 -3.82 -22.78
CA ILE A 57 -10.21 -4.81 -22.24
C ILE A 57 -10.95 -6.14 -22.17
N ILE A 58 -10.67 -6.99 -23.14
CA ILE A 58 -10.95 -8.41 -23.08
C ILE A 58 -10.21 -8.92 -21.84
N SER A 59 -10.96 -9.24 -20.79
CA SER A 59 -10.34 -9.74 -19.56
C SER A 59 -9.73 -11.10 -19.87
N ASP A 60 -8.44 -11.22 -19.56
CA ASP A 60 -7.65 -12.41 -19.72
C ASP A 60 -7.51 -13.06 -18.34
N GLU A 61 -7.74 -14.36 -18.23
CA GLU A 61 -7.75 -15.07 -16.95
C GLU A 61 -6.41 -14.95 -16.21
N VAL A 62 -5.29 -14.90 -16.93
CA VAL A 62 -3.95 -14.68 -16.37
C VAL A 62 -3.82 -13.25 -15.85
N LEU A 63 -4.32 -12.28 -16.61
CA LEU A 63 -4.31 -10.87 -16.22
C LEU A 63 -5.19 -10.60 -14.99
N ASP A 64 -6.38 -11.18 -14.95
CA ASP A 64 -7.31 -11.03 -13.84
C ASP A 64 -6.71 -11.61 -12.54
N LYS A 65 -6.09 -12.78 -12.64
CA LYS A 65 -5.37 -13.40 -11.50
C LYS A 65 -4.21 -12.52 -11.02
N ALA A 66 -3.44 -11.94 -11.94
CA ALA A 66 -2.34 -11.03 -11.58
C ALA A 66 -2.85 -9.77 -10.84
N PHE A 67 -4.00 -9.22 -11.25
CA PHE A 67 -4.60 -8.09 -10.54
C PHE A 67 -5.17 -8.45 -9.17
N GLU A 68 -5.73 -9.66 -9.03
CA GLU A 68 -6.17 -10.18 -7.74
C GLU A 68 -4.99 -10.35 -6.78
N GLU A 69 -3.92 -11.02 -7.21
CA GLU A 69 -2.69 -11.22 -6.43
C GLU A 69 -2.04 -9.87 -6.04
N LEU A 70 -2.04 -8.90 -6.96
CA LEU A 70 -1.58 -7.54 -6.66
C LEU A 70 -2.47 -6.87 -5.60
N GLY A 71 -3.80 -7.02 -5.70
CA GLY A 71 -4.74 -6.47 -4.73
C GLY A 71 -4.52 -7.02 -3.32
N LEU A 72 -4.30 -8.33 -3.20
CA LEU A 72 -3.94 -8.99 -1.95
C LEU A 72 -2.60 -8.48 -1.41
N SER A 73 -1.60 -8.34 -2.29
CA SER A 73 -0.28 -7.84 -1.90
C SER A 73 -0.33 -6.39 -1.38
N VAL A 74 -1.14 -5.52 -2.00
CA VAL A 74 -1.33 -4.13 -1.56
C VAL A 74 -2.06 -4.07 -0.22
N GLU A 75 -3.03 -4.95 0.00
CA GLU A 75 -3.74 -5.06 1.27
C GLU A 75 -2.82 -5.53 2.40
N GLU A 76 -2.08 -6.62 2.20
CA GLU A 76 -1.11 -7.14 3.17
C GLU A 76 -0.05 -6.08 3.49
N LEU A 77 0.47 -5.40 2.45
CA LEU A 77 1.42 -4.31 2.61
C LEU A 77 0.83 -3.21 3.54
N ARG A 78 -0.42 -2.79 3.29
CA ARG A 78 -1.11 -1.80 4.14
C ARG A 78 -1.18 -2.27 5.59
N GLU A 79 -1.66 -3.48 5.83
CA GLU A 79 -1.82 -4.05 7.18
C GLU A 79 -0.46 -4.13 7.92
N GLN A 80 0.60 -4.57 7.23
CA GLN A 80 1.94 -4.64 7.81
C GLN A 80 2.42 -3.25 8.25
N PHE A 81 2.29 -2.26 7.37
CA PHE A 81 2.68 -0.89 7.70
C PHE A 81 1.85 -0.34 8.87
N GLU A 82 0.52 -0.49 8.82
CA GLU A 82 -0.37 -0.06 9.91
C GLU A 82 -0.02 -0.74 11.24
N SER A 83 0.37 -2.02 11.24
CA SER A 83 0.82 -2.74 12.43
C SER A 83 2.15 -2.21 13.01
N TRP A 84 3.01 -1.63 12.17
CA TRP A 84 4.26 -0.99 12.61
C TRP A 84 4.03 0.36 13.30
N GLN A 85 2.88 1.01 13.08
CA GLN A 85 2.52 2.26 13.77
C GLN A 85 2.44 2.11 15.30
N PRO A 86 1.71 1.15 15.89
CA PRO A 86 1.67 0.96 17.34
C PRO A 86 2.98 0.43 17.95
N LEU A 87 3.79 -0.33 17.21
CA LEU A 87 5.14 -0.71 17.66
C LEU A 87 6.02 0.52 17.89
N ARG A 88 5.87 1.55 17.06
CA ARG A 88 6.53 2.86 17.21
C ARG A 88 6.29 3.46 18.59
N VAL A 89 5.02 3.52 19.02
CA VAL A 89 4.63 4.11 20.32
C VAL A 89 5.22 3.32 21.50
N LYS A 90 5.27 1.98 21.39
CA LYS A 90 5.89 1.12 22.42
C LYS A 90 7.40 1.34 22.55
N PHE A 91 8.13 1.47 21.44
CA PHE A 91 9.57 1.71 21.48
C PHE A 91 9.91 3.11 21.99
N THR A 92 9.18 4.15 21.60
CA THR A 92 9.38 5.51 22.13
C THR A 92 9.07 5.59 23.63
N PHE A 93 8.00 4.92 24.08
CA PHE A 93 7.63 4.88 25.50
C PHE A 93 8.70 4.19 26.37
N ILE A 94 9.26 3.07 25.92
CA ILE A 94 10.32 2.36 26.65
C ILE A 94 11.63 3.16 26.66
N ALA A 95 11.99 3.81 25.55
CA ALA A 95 13.18 4.67 25.47
C ALA A 95 13.08 5.88 26.41
N CYS A 96 11.92 6.55 26.49
CA CYS A 96 11.71 7.64 27.43
C CYS A 96 11.80 7.20 28.90
N ARG A 97 11.31 6.00 29.26
CA ARG A 97 11.47 5.49 30.63
C ARG A 97 12.92 5.21 31.04
N LYS A 98 13.78 4.85 30.09
CA LYS A 98 15.19 4.52 30.38
C LYS A 98 16.10 5.74 30.56
N LEU A 99 15.66 6.92 30.13
CA LEU A 99 16.37 8.20 30.30
C LEU A 99 15.85 9.03 31.48
N SER A 100 14.87 8.52 32.23
CA SER A 100 14.26 9.15 33.40
C SER A 100 14.52 8.39 34.71
N MET A 101 15.48 7.44 34.70
CA MET A 101 16.10 6.81 35.87
C MET A 101 17.61 7.05 35.82
#